data_AF-A0A6L4YXE5-F1
#
_entry.id   AF-A0A6L4YXE5-F1
#
_cell.length_a   1.000
_cell.length_b   1.000
_cell.length_c   1.000
_cell.angle_alpha   90.00
_cell.angle_beta   90.00
_cell.angle_gamma   90.00
#
_symmetry.space_group_name_H-M   'P 1'
#
loop_
_entity.id
_entity.type
_entity.pdbx_description
1 polymer ?
#
loop_
_entity_poly.entity_id
_entity_poly.type
_entity_poly.pdbx_seq_one_letter_code
_entity_poly.pdbx_strand_id
1 'polypeptide(L)'
;MKKLLFILCVMGLFLSGLSAQTKSDDTEAILKTVLNYIEGWETGDSSRMAQSLHRGLTKHGIVPAKSGNGTDILNASYQEMVNWTVYQKGNLKDHRKPESDIKINELGRNIASVTCISKQYIDYLHLARTENGWKILNAIWEPNYTGVVGKKE
;
A
#
# COMPACT_ATOMS: atom_id res chain seq x y z
N MET A 1 52.34 -7.68 -12.96
CA MET A 1 52.01 -7.06 -11.66
C MET A 1 51.12 -5.82 -11.80
N LYS A 2 51.49 -4.79 -12.56
CA LYS A 2 50.67 -3.56 -12.74
C LYS A 2 49.28 -3.80 -13.35
N LYS A 3 49.16 -4.73 -14.32
CA LYS A 3 47.86 -5.14 -14.91
C LYS A 3 46.98 -5.95 -13.95
N LEU A 4 47.58 -6.67 -12.99
CA LEU A 4 46.86 -7.45 -11.97
C LEU A 4 46.31 -6.54 -10.86
N LEU A 5 47.05 -5.48 -10.50
CA LEU A 5 46.58 -4.43 -9.59
C LEU A 5 45.39 -3.65 -10.17
N PHE A 6 45.37 -3.40 -11.48
CA PHE A 6 44.30 -2.65 -12.14
C PHE A 6 42.96 -3.41 -12.15
N ILE A 7 43.00 -4.74 -12.31
CA ILE A 7 41.80 -5.60 -12.28
C ILE A 7 41.21 -5.68 -10.86
N LEU A 8 42.06 -5.70 -9.83
CA LEU A 8 41.59 -5.69 -8.43
C LEU A 8 40.88 -4.37 -8.06
N CYS A 9 41.35 -3.22 -8.57
CA CYS A 9 40.71 -1.92 -8.34
C CYS A 9 39.35 -1.78 -9.04
N VAL A 10 39.17 -2.38 -10.22
CA VAL A 10 37.89 -2.35 -10.94
C VAL A 10 36.85 -3.26 -10.29
N MET A 11 37.27 -4.38 -9.67
CA MET A 11 36.35 -5.30 -8.99
C MET A 11 35.87 -4.77 -7.62
N GLY A 12 36.66 -3.90 -6.96
CA GLY A 12 36.27 -3.22 -5.72
C GLY A 12 35.18 -2.15 -5.90
N LEU A 13 35.02 -1.60 -7.11
CA LEU A 13 34.02 -0.57 -7.42
C LEU A 13 32.60 -1.14 -7.67
N PHE A 14 32.45 -2.46 -7.85
CA PHE A 14 31.15 -3.10 -8.07
C PHE A 14 30.45 -3.55 -6.78
N LEU A 15 31.13 -3.55 -5.63
CA LEU A 15 30.58 -4.07 -4.36
C LEU A 15 29.73 -3.03 -3.59
N SER A 16 29.72 -1.77 -4.01
CA SER A 16 29.05 -0.66 -3.30
C SER A 16 27.53 -0.60 -3.54
N GLY A 17 26.98 -1.44 -4.42
CA GLY A 17 25.58 -1.34 -4.86
C GLY A 17 24.58 -2.28 -4.17
N LEU A 18 25.04 -3.20 -3.32
CA LEU A 18 24.16 -4.13 -2.59
C LEU A 18 23.92 -3.62 -1.17
N SER A 19 23.08 -2.59 -1.02
CA SER A 19 22.52 -2.28 0.29
C SER A 19 21.65 -3.45 0.75
N ALA A 20 22.13 -4.20 1.74
CA ALA A 20 21.30 -5.16 2.47
C ALA A 20 20.23 -4.38 3.24
N GLN A 21 19.05 -4.25 2.65
CA GLN A 21 17.93 -3.53 3.25
C GLN A 21 17.49 -4.25 4.54
N THR A 22 17.37 -3.50 5.64
CA THR A 22 17.05 -4.09 6.94
C THR A 22 15.53 -4.24 7.12
N LYS A 23 15.10 -5.10 8.05
CA LYS A 23 13.67 -5.22 8.42
C LYS A 23 13.05 -3.89 8.86
N SER A 24 13.84 -2.98 9.44
CA SER A 24 13.39 -1.65 9.85
C SER A 24 13.06 -0.79 8.62
N ASP A 25 13.95 -0.78 7.62
CA ASP A 25 13.75 -0.04 6.37
C ASP A 25 12.53 -0.56 5.60
N ASP A 26 12.31 -1.87 5.63
CA ASP A 26 11.13 -2.50 5.02
C ASP A 26 9.84 -2.11 5.73
N THR A 27 9.86 -2.08 7.06
CA THR A 27 8.71 -1.66 7.87
C THR A 27 8.31 -0.23 7.51
N GLU A 28 9.27 0.70 7.45
CA GLU A 28 9.00 2.08 7.06
C GLU A 28 8.48 2.20 5.62
N ALA A 29 9.09 1.47 4.67
CA ALA A 29 8.66 1.48 3.28
C ALA A 29 7.24 0.91 3.08
N ILE A 30 6.88 -0.13 3.83
CA ILE A 30 5.53 -0.71 3.85
C ILE A 30 4.53 0.30 4.41
N LEU A 31 4.81 0.90 5.57
CA LEU A 31 3.94 1.91 6.18
C LEU A 31 3.72 3.09 5.23
N LYS A 32 4.78 3.59 4.59
CA LYS A 32 4.69 4.65 3.59
C LYS A 32 3.84 4.25 2.38
N THR A 33 3.96 3.02 1.91
CA THR A 33 3.17 2.48 0.80
C THR A 33 1.68 2.46 1.16
N VAL A 34 1.35 2.00 2.37
CA VAL A 34 -0.04 1.92 2.85
C VAL A 34 -0.62 3.31 3.12
N LEU A 35 0.16 4.24 3.67
CA LEU A 35 -0.23 5.64 3.84
C LEU A 35 -0.50 6.33 2.49
N ASN A 36 0.34 6.08 1.48
CA ASN A 36 0.09 6.59 0.13
C ASN A 36 -1.21 6.05 -0.47
N TYR A 37 -1.57 4.82 -0.16
CA TYR A 37 -2.82 4.21 -0.58
C TYR A 37 -4.02 4.88 0.10
N ILE A 38 -4.09 4.84 1.44
CA ILE A 38 -5.30 5.29 2.17
C ILE A 38 -5.45 6.82 2.13
N GLU A 39 -4.38 7.57 2.40
CA GLU A 39 -4.45 9.03 2.34
C GLU A 39 -4.57 9.51 0.89
N GLY A 40 -3.99 8.78 -0.08
CA GLY A 40 -4.16 9.08 -1.51
C GLY A 40 -5.62 8.97 -1.93
N TRP A 41 -6.31 7.91 -1.51
CA TRP A 41 -7.75 7.77 -1.70
C TRP A 41 -8.52 8.93 -1.04
N GLU A 42 -8.28 9.17 0.25
CA GLU A 42 -9.06 10.14 1.02
C GLU A 42 -8.84 11.58 0.55
N THR A 43 -7.63 11.94 0.13
CA THR A 43 -7.28 13.27 -0.40
C THR A 43 -7.50 13.41 -1.90
N GLY A 44 -7.89 12.33 -2.58
CA GLY A 44 -8.03 12.27 -4.03
C GLY A 44 -6.72 12.46 -4.80
N ASP A 45 -5.57 12.15 -4.19
CA ASP A 45 -4.27 12.17 -4.82
C ASP A 45 -3.99 10.88 -5.61
N SER A 46 -4.35 10.91 -6.89
CA SER A 46 -4.12 9.80 -7.82
C SER A 46 -2.64 9.44 -8.01
N SER A 47 -1.70 10.36 -7.77
CA SER A 47 -0.26 10.07 -7.88
C SER A 47 0.19 9.19 -6.72
N ARG A 48 -0.24 9.52 -5.49
CA ARG A 48 0.00 8.67 -4.32
C ARG A 48 -0.64 7.29 -4.48
N MET A 49 -1.87 7.25 -4.98
CA MET A 49 -2.56 5.99 -5.30
C MET A 49 -1.74 5.16 -6.30
N ALA A 50 -1.34 5.75 -7.42
CA ALA A 50 -0.55 5.08 -8.46
C ALA A 50 0.81 4.57 -7.96
N GLN A 51 1.44 5.27 -7.02
CA GLN A 51 2.70 4.85 -6.40
C GLN A 51 2.52 3.70 -5.40
N SER A 52 1.36 3.56 -4.79
CA SER A 52 1.11 2.54 -3.76
C SER A 52 0.75 1.16 -4.33
N LEU A 53 0.16 1.12 -5.52
CA LEU A 53 -0.43 -0.09 -6.09
C LEU A 53 0.47 -0.76 -7.13
N HIS A 54 0.45 -2.09 -7.16
CA HIS A 54 1.01 -2.86 -8.27
C HIS A 54 0.05 -2.81 -9.48
N ARG A 55 0.57 -2.86 -10.71
CA ARG A 55 -0.27 -2.85 -11.93
C ARG A 55 -1.21 -4.06 -12.03
N GLY A 56 -0.78 -5.20 -11.48
CA GLY A 56 -1.59 -6.41 -11.36
C GLY A 56 -2.46 -6.48 -10.11
N LEU A 57 -2.90 -5.33 -9.57
CA LEU A 57 -3.77 -5.27 -8.39
C LEU A 57 -5.03 -6.12 -8.59
N THR A 58 -5.34 -6.95 -7.58
CA THR A 58 -6.64 -7.59 -7.42
C THR A 58 -7.32 -7.04 -6.16
N LYS A 59 -8.37 -6.23 -6.31
CA LYS A 59 -9.10 -5.63 -5.19
C LYS A 59 -10.57 -6.02 -5.20
N HIS A 60 -11.07 -6.45 -4.03
CA HIS A 60 -12.44 -6.87 -3.80
C HIS A 60 -13.05 -6.13 -2.60
N GLY A 61 -14.16 -5.44 -2.81
CA GLY A 61 -14.97 -4.84 -1.75
C GLY A 61 -16.14 -5.73 -1.41
N ILE A 62 -16.33 -6.04 -0.14
CA ILE A 62 -17.52 -6.73 0.37
C ILE A 62 -18.46 -5.63 0.89
N VAL A 63 -19.55 -5.40 0.16
CA VAL A 63 -20.48 -4.31 0.44
C VAL A 63 -21.90 -4.84 0.63
N PRO A 64 -22.79 -4.11 1.33
CA PRO A 64 -24.19 -4.52 1.43
C PRO A 64 -24.81 -4.69 0.03
N ALA A 65 -25.52 -5.80 -0.18
CA ALA A 65 -26.17 -6.05 -1.45
C ALA A 65 -27.28 -5.03 -1.72
N LYS A 66 -27.47 -4.63 -2.98
CA LYS A 66 -28.56 -3.69 -3.34
C LYS A 66 -29.96 -4.25 -3.04
N SER A 67 -30.09 -5.58 -2.98
CA SER A 67 -31.31 -6.28 -2.60
C SER A 67 -31.72 -6.05 -1.13
N GLY A 68 -30.80 -5.55 -0.30
CA GLY A 68 -30.97 -5.45 1.15
C GLY A 68 -30.67 -6.76 1.90
N ASN A 69 -30.35 -7.85 1.20
CA ASN A 69 -30.07 -9.16 1.79
C ASN A 69 -28.68 -9.65 1.39
N GLY A 70 -27.78 -9.84 2.36
CA GLY A 70 -26.42 -10.34 2.13
C GLY A 70 -25.45 -9.27 1.63
N THR A 71 -24.41 -9.70 0.91
CA THR A 71 -23.32 -8.85 0.41
C THR A 71 -23.08 -9.04 -1.09
N ASP A 72 -22.63 -7.97 -1.74
CA ASP A 72 -22.15 -7.95 -3.11
C ASP A 72 -20.61 -7.79 -3.13
N ILE A 73 -19.98 -8.24 -4.22
CA ILE A 73 -18.54 -8.08 -4.45
C ILE A 73 -18.32 -6.97 -5.48
N LEU A 74 -17.60 -5.92 -5.07
CA LEU A 74 -17.08 -4.88 -5.96
C LEU A 74 -15.64 -5.20 -6.35
N ASN A 75 -15.36 -5.21 -7.65
CA ASN A 75 -14.01 -5.44 -8.16
C ASN A 75 -13.36 -4.11 -8.54
N ALA A 76 -12.06 -3.99 -8.31
CA ALA A 76 -11.28 -2.85 -8.77
C ALA A 76 -9.88 -3.29 -9.22
N SER A 77 -9.49 -2.79 -10.39
CA SER A 77 -8.14 -2.88 -10.94
C SER A 77 -7.31 -1.65 -10.55
N TYR A 78 -6.01 -1.72 -10.86
CA TYR A 78 -5.09 -0.58 -10.71
C TYR A 78 -5.63 0.69 -11.41
N GLN A 79 -6.03 0.56 -12.67
CA GLN A 79 -6.43 1.71 -13.49
C GLN A 79 -7.72 2.35 -12.96
N GLU A 80 -8.68 1.52 -12.53
CA GLU A 80 -9.91 1.98 -11.91
C GLU A 80 -9.64 2.76 -10.63
N MET A 81 -8.81 2.22 -9.72
CA MET A 81 -8.46 2.91 -8.48
C MET A 81 -7.82 4.27 -8.72
N VAL A 82 -6.85 4.35 -9.65
CA VAL A 82 -6.19 5.61 -10.00
C VAL A 82 -7.19 6.62 -10.57
N ASN A 83 -8.08 6.20 -11.47
CA ASN A 83 -9.10 7.05 -12.07
C ASN A 83 -10.14 7.52 -11.04
N TRP A 84 -10.64 6.60 -10.20
CA TRP A 84 -11.67 6.90 -9.21
C TRP A 84 -11.19 7.85 -8.12
N THR A 85 -9.91 7.74 -7.75
CA THR A 85 -9.29 8.59 -6.73
C THR A 85 -9.42 10.09 -7.06
N VAL A 86 -9.31 10.49 -8.33
CA VAL A 86 -9.43 11.90 -8.73
C VAL A 86 -10.79 12.49 -8.35
N TYR A 87 -11.86 11.69 -8.43
CA TYR A 87 -13.22 12.13 -8.09
C TYR A 87 -13.42 12.29 -6.58
N GLN A 88 -12.54 11.71 -5.77
CA GLN A 88 -12.65 11.79 -4.32
C GLN A 88 -12.34 13.18 -3.77
N LYS A 89 -11.60 14.01 -4.52
CA LYS A 89 -11.35 15.43 -4.19
C LYS A 89 -12.64 16.22 -3.96
N GLY A 90 -13.73 15.89 -4.67
CA GLY A 90 -15.02 16.58 -4.52
C GLY A 90 -15.78 16.22 -3.24
N ASN A 91 -15.36 15.17 -2.53
CA ASN A 91 -16.00 14.64 -1.32
C ASN A 91 -15.27 15.03 -0.02
N LEU A 92 -14.17 15.80 -0.13
CA LEU A 92 -13.42 16.31 1.01
C LEU A 92 -14.23 17.37 1.77
N LYS A 93 -15.02 16.93 2.75
CA LYS A 93 -15.77 17.82 3.64
C LYS A 93 -14.97 18.29 4.85
N ASP A 94 -13.84 17.65 5.14
CA ASP A 94 -13.00 17.91 6.30
C ASP A 94 -11.55 18.13 5.84
N HIS A 95 -10.97 19.28 6.19
CA HIS A 95 -9.59 19.64 5.86
C HIS A 95 -8.56 19.01 6.82
N ARG A 96 -9.01 18.21 7.80
CA ARG A 96 -8.09 17.50 8.70
C ARG A 96 -7.35 16.39 7.97
N LYS A 97 -6.11 16.14 8.41
CA LYS A 97 -5.32 15.03 7.90
C LYS A 97 -6.10 13.73 8.14
N PRO A 98 -6.23 12.85 7.14
CA PRO A 98 -6.95 11.61 7.34
C PRO A 98 -6.29 10.74 8.43
N GLU A 99 -7.12 10.20 9.31
CA GLU A 99 -6.69 9.33 10.40
C GLU A 99 -6.85 7.87 9.98
N SER A 100 -5.76 7.10 10.08
CA SER A 100 -5.76 5.65 9.84
C SER A 100 -4.89 4.94 10.87
N ASP A 101 -5.31 3.74 11.27
CA ASP A 101 -4.54 2.79 12.07
C ASP A 101 -3.99 1.70 11.16
N ILE A 102 -2.67 1.54 11.14
CA ILE A 102 -1.97 0.63 10.24
C ILE A 102 -1.17 -0.36 11.08
N LYS A 103 -1.50 -1.64 10.93
CA LYS A 103 -0.81 -2.74 11.59
C LYS A 103 -0.21 -3.69 10.57
N ILE A 104 1.11 -3.81 10.57
CA ILE A 104 1.80 -4.90 9.87
C ILE A 104 1.57 -6.17 10.67
N ASN A 105 0.80 -7.11 10.12
CA ASN A 105 0.47 -8.38 10.78
C ASN A 105 1.64 -9.36 10.66
N GLU A 106 2.26 -9.41 9.48
CA GLU A 106 3.41 -10.27 9.22
C GLU A 106 4.31 -9.67 8.13
N LEU A 107 5.62 -9.83 8.31
CA LEU A 107 6.66 -9.40 7.37
C LEU A 107 7.58 -10.57 7.03
N GLY A 108 7.48 -11.03 5.78
CA GLY A 108 8.42 -11.96 5.16
C GLY A 108 9.60 -11.24 4.49
N ARG A 109 10.38 -11.96 3.68
CA ARG A 109 11.49 -11.35 2.93
C ARG A 109 11.02 -10.38 1.84
N ASN A 110 9.99 -10.77 1.09
CA ASN A 110 9.50 -10.06 -0.09
C ASN A 110 7.96 -9.88 -0.10
N ILE A 111 7.30 -10.25 0.99
CA ILE A 111 5.85 -10.13 1.14
C ILE A 111 5.51 -9.58 2.53
N ALA A 112 4.38 -8.90 2.65
CA ALA A 112 3.83 -8.46 3.92
C ALA A 112 2.30 -8.53 3.93
N SER A 113 1.72 -8.82 5.09
CA SER A 113 0.29 -8.70 5.36
C SER A 113 0.05 -7.52 6.28
N VAL A 114 -0.88 -6.64 5.93
CA VAL A 114 -1.16 -5.39 6.65
C VAL A 114 -2.65 -5.22 6.82
N THR A 115 -3.08 -4.80 8.01
CA THR A 115 -4.41 -4.27 8.26
C THR A 115 -4.34 -2.75 8.25
N CYS A 116 -5.23 -2.11 7.50
CA CYS A 116 -5.39 -0.66 7.47
C CYS A 116 -6.84 -0.32 7.82
N ILE A 117 -7.06 0.43 8.89
CA ILE A 117 -8.39 0.84 9.33
C ILE A 117 -8.46 2.36 9.25
N SER A 118 -9.38 2.88 8.45
CA SER A 118 -9.76 4.30 8.49
C SER A 118 -11.16 4.46 9.06
N LYS A 119 -11.61 5.70 9.17
CA LYS A 119 -12.99 5.99 9.61
C LYS A 119 -14.04 5.34 8.71
N GLN A 120 -13.73 5.19 7.41
CA GLN A 120 -14.70 4.71 6.42
C GLN A 120 -14.51 3.26 6.02
N TYR A 121 -13.30 2.70 6.17
CA TYR A 121 -12.96 1.39 5.60
C TYR A 121 -12.10 0.56 6.53
N ILE A 122 -12.25 -0.75 6.42
CA ILE A 122 -11.29 -1.74 6.92
C ILE A 122 -10.71 -2.45 5.69
N ASP A 123 -9.40 -2.39 5.51
CA ASP A 123 -8.68 -3.02 4.41
C ASP A 123 -7.69 -4.06 4.95
N TYR A 124 -7.72 -5.27 4.38
CA TYR A 124 -6.65 -6.25 4.50
C TYR A 124 -5.84 -6.26 3.22
N LEU A 125 -4.56 -5.95 3.37
CA LEU A 125 -3.65 -5.66 2.28
C LEU A 125 -2.54 -6.71 2.24
N HIS A 126 -2.26 -7.21 1.04
CA HIS A 126 -1.08 -8.02 0.79
C HIS A 126 -0.12 -7.25 -0.11
N LEU A 127 1.07 -6.99 0.40
CA LEU A 127 2.12 -6.26 -0.30
C LEU A 127 3.20 -7.22 -0.79
N ALA A 128 3.81 -6.87 -1.91
CA ALA A 128 4.98 -7.53 -2.46
C ALA A 128 6.11 -6.53 -2.70
N ARG A 129 7.35 -6.95 -2.47
CA ARG A 129 8.53 -6.20 -2.90
C ARG A 129 8.71 -6.40 -4.40
N THR A 130 8.82 -5.30 -5.13
CA THR A 130 9.06 -5.27 -6.58
C THR A 130 10.35 -4.52 -6.88
N GLU A 131 10.77 -4.50 -8.14
CA GLU A 131 11.87 -3.64 -8.61
C GLU A 131 11.62 -2.15 -8.31
N ASN A 132 10.35 -1.74 -8.22
CA ASN A 132 9.92 -0.37 -7.96
C ASN A 132 9.56 -0.14 -6.48
N GLY A 133 10.10 -0.97 -5.58
CA GLY A 133 9.81 -0.96 -4.15
C GLY A 133 8.57 -1.77 -3.76
N TRP A 134 8.13 -1.60 -2.52
CA TRP A 134 6.92 -2.25 -1.99
C TRP A 134 5.66 -1.74 -2.69
N LYS A 135 4.75 -2.65 -3.02
CA LYS A 135 3.47 -2.36 -3.68
C LYS A 135 2.36 -3.23 -3.11
N ILE A 136 1.14 -2.69 -3.02
CA ILE A 136 -0.06 -3.47 -2.71
C ILE A 136 -0.44 -4.27 -3.96
N LEU A 137 -0.47 -5.60 -3.82
CA LEU A 137 -0.84 -6.53 -4.88
C LEU A 137 -2.28 -7.03 -4.75
N ASN A 138 -2.74 -7.24 -3.51
CA ASN A 138 -4.12 -7.63 -3.23
C ASN A 138 -4.71 -6.77 -2.12
N ALA A 139 -6.01 -6.48 -2.23
CA ALA A 139 -6.77 -5.81 -1.19
C ALA A 139 -8.18 -6.39 -1.08
N ILE A 140 -8.58 -6.81 0.11
CA ILE A 140 -9.99 -7.05 0.43
C ILE A 140 -10.44 -6.01 1.44
N TRP A 141 -11.62 -5.44 1.25
CA TRP A 141 -12.09 -4.35 2.10
C TRP A 141 -13.60 -4.39 2.33
N GLU A 142 -14.04 -3.75 3.40
CA GLU A 142 -15.44 -3.47 3.69
C GLU A 142 -15.60 -2.08 4.33
N PRO A 143 -16.83 -1.52 4.37
CA PRO A 143 -17.09 -0.32 5.16
C PRO A 143 -16.78 -0.54 6.64
N ASN A 144 -16.16 0.46 7.28
CA ASN A 144 -16.00 0.46 8.73
C ASN A 144 -17.33 0.85 9.39
N TYR A 145 -18.15 -0.14 9.74
CA TYR A 145 -19.46 0.07 10.37
C TYR A 145 -19.40 0.67 11.78
N THR A 146 -18.23 0.65 12.44
CA THR A 146 -18.05 1.26 13.76
C THR A 146 -17.71 2.75 13.67
N GLY A 147 -17.13 3.19 12.55
CA GLY A 147 -16.60 4.54 12.36
C GLY A 147 -15.41 4.90 13.25
N VAL A 148 -14.85 3.94 13.99
CA VAL A 148 -13.71 4.13 14.89
C VAL A 148 -12.43 3.70 14.19
N VAL A 149 -11.39 4.53 14.27
CA VAL A 149 -10.03 4.22 13.81
C VAL A 149 -9.30 3.48 14.93
N GLY A 150 -8.92 2.22 14.71
CA GLY A 150 -8.21 1.40 15.71
C GLY A 150 -9.08 0.97 16.91
N LYS A 151 -8.57 0.05 17.74
CA LYS A 151 -9.33 -0.50 18.87
C LYS A 151 -9.61 0.56 19.95
N LYS A 152 -10.85 0.60 20.46
CA LYS A 152 -11.05 0.75 21.91
C LYS A 152 -10.58 -0.58 22.53
N GLU A 153 -9.60 -0.50 23.43
CA GLU A 153 -9.19 -1.64 24.26
C GLU A 153 -10.40 -2.29 24.95
#